data_AF-A0A523TF22-F1
#
_entry.id   AF-A0A523TF22-F1
#
_cell.length_a   1.000
_cell.length_b   1.000
_cell.length_c   1.000
_cell.angle_alpha   90.00
_cell.angle_beta   90.00
_cell.angle_gamma   90.00
#
_symmetry.space_group_name_H-M   'P 1'
#
loop_
_entity.id
_entity.type
_entity.pdbx_description
1 polymer ?
#
loop_
_entity_poly.entity_id
_entity_poly.type
_entity_poly.pdbx_seq_one_letter_code
_entity_poly.pdbx_strand_id
1 'polypeptide(L)'
;MIPEDVRKSEMLNTEKKMLRLKAEEKKKVAHKKFQAGDFKGAKLDLMDARQLIQEALQKVRALGERGVSERTIQDDIEALWRKILIKE
;
A
#
# COMPACT_ATOMS: atom_id res chain seq x y z
N MET A 1 4.57 -15.34 -30.67
CA MET A 1 3.99 -13.99 -30.46
C MET A 1 3.19 -14.05 -29.16
N ILE A 2 3.49 -13.20 -28.18
CA ILE A 2 2.73 -13.17 -26.91
C ILE A 2 1.44 -12.37 -27.16
N PRO A 3 0.25 -12.88 -26.79
CA PRO A 3 -1.01 -12.14 -26.92
C PRO A 3 -0.99 -10.82 -26.15
N GLU A 4 -1.62 -9.77 -26.68
CA GLU A 4 -1.64 -8.44 -26.05
C GLU A 4 -2.28 -8.46 -24.64
N ASP A 5 -3.30 -9.28 -24.43
CA ASP A 5 -3.94 -9.47 -23.12
C ASP A 5 -2.99 -10.05 -22.06
N VAL A 6 -2.10 -10.95 -22.48
CA VAL A 6 -1.07 -11.53 -21.60
C VAL A 6 -0.07 -10.44 -21.22
N ARG A 7 0.41 -9.67 -22.20
CA ARG A 7 1.34 -8.56 -21.96
C ARG A 7 0.74 -7.50 -21.03
N LYS A 8 -0.54 -7.14 -21.22
CA LYS A 8 -1.25 -6.19 -20.36
C LYS A 8 -1.39 -6.72 -18.92
N SER A 9 -1.71 -7.99 -18.77
CA SER A 9 -1.84 -8.63 -17.45
C SER A 9 -0.49 -8.70 -16.72
N GLU A 10 0.60 -8.98 -17.42
CA GLU A 10 1.96 -8.96 -16.87
C GLU A 10 2.39 -7.56 -16.42
N MET A 11 2.08 -6.53 -17.21
CA MET A 11 2.32 -5.14 -16.83
C MET A 11 1.54 -4.76 -15.56
N LEU A 12 0.24 -5.05 -15.51
CA LEU A 12 -0.59 -4.79 -14.34
C LEU A 12 -0.08 -5.54 -13.10
N ASN A 13 0.37 -6.79 -13.26
CA ASN A 13 0.97 -7.56 -12.17
C ASN A 13 2.27 -6.94 -11.64
N THR A 14 3.12 -6.44 -12.54
CA THR A 14 4.36 -5.76 -12.18
C THR A 14 4.08 -4.46 -11.44
N GLU A 15 3.17 -3.64 -11.95
CA GLU A 15 2.76 -2.39 -11.31
C GLU A 15 2.13 -2.63 -9.93
N LYS A 16 1.19 -3.58 -9.83
CA LYS A 16 0.59 -4.02 -8.56
C LYS A 16 1.67 -4.37 -7.54
N LYS A 17 2.65 -5.20 -7.93
CA LYS A 17 3.75 -5.63 -7.05
C LYS A 17 4.60 -4.44 -6.61
N MET A 18 4.92 -3.52 -7.52
CA MET A 18 5.71 -2.32 -7.21
C MET A 18 4.97 -1.39 -6.24
N LEU A 19 3.69 -1.12 -6.50
CA LEU A 19 2.84 -0.30 -5.62
C LEU A 19 2.76 -0.90 -4.22
N ARG A 20 2.53 -2.21 -4.13
CA ARG A 20 2.49 -2.94 -2.86
C ARG A 20 3.80 -2.83 -2.09
N LEU A 21 4.94 -3.01 -2.75
CA LEU A 21 6.26 -2.89 -2.11
C LEU A 21 6.51 -1.48 -1.57
N LYS A 22 6.19 -0.45 -2.37
CA LYS A 22 6.31 0.96 -1.94
C LYS A 22 5.38 1.27 -0.76
N ALA A 23 4.14 0.78 -0.78
CA ALA A 23 3.19 0.95 0.31
C ALA A 23 3.72 0.33 1.61
N GLU A 24 4.26 -0.89 1.53
CA GLU A 24 4.85 -1.58 2.68
C GLU A 24 6.08 -0.85 3.23
N GLU A 25 6.93 -0.32 2.36
CA GLU A 25 8.08 0.50 2.76
C GLU A 25 7.64 1.77 3.47
N LYS A 26 6.69 2.50 2.92
CA LYS A 26 6.12 3.72 3.51
C LYS A 26 5.46 3.44 4.87
N LYS A 27 4.70 2.35 4.98
CA LYS A 27 4.15 1.87 6.25
C LYS A 27 5.24 1.62 7.30
N LYS A 28 6.34 0.96 6.91
CA LYS A 28 7.48 0.70 7.81
C LYS A 28 8.17 1.98 8.26
N VAL A 29 8.39 2.93 7.35
CA VAL A 29 8.96 4.25 7.70
C VAL A 29 8.04 4.99 8.67
N ALA A 30 6.73 5.01 8.39
CA ALA A 30 5.75 5.61 9.29
C ALA A 30 5.76 4.97 10.67
N HIS A 31 5.87 3.64 10.75
CA HIS A 31 5.95 2.93 12.02
C HIS A 31 7.20 3.32 12.83
N LYS A 32 8.36 3.46 12.18
CA LYS A 32 9.59 3.94 12.83
C LYS A 32 9.44 5.37 13.35
N LYS A 33 8.86 6.26 12.56
CA LYS A 33 8.57 7.65 12.97
C LYS A 33 7.60 7.71 14.14
N PHE A 34 6.55 6.90 14.11
CA PHE A 34 5.60 6.76 15.21
C PHE A 34 6.30 6.32 16.50
N GLN A 35 7.18 5.32 16.42
CA GLN A 35 7.97 4.86 17.58
C GLN A 35 8.93 5.93 18.11
N ALA A 36 9.45 6.79 17.23
CA ALA A 36 10.30 7.93 17.60
C ALA A 36 9.52 9.15 18.14
N GLY A 37 8.18 9.09 18.16
CA GLY A 37 7.31 10.22 18.57
C GLY A 37 7.07 11.27 17.48
N ASP A 38 7.57 11.06 16.26
CA ASP A 38 7.28 11.91 15.10
C ASP A 38 5.92 11.53 14.49
N PHE A 39 4.84 11.93 15.16
CA PHE A 39 3.47 11.61 14.73
C PHE A 39 3.09 12.31 13.42
N LYS A 40 3.52 13.56 13.22
CA LYS A 40 3.24 14.31 11.99
C LYS A 40 3.93 13.67 10.79
N GLY A 41 5.21 13.31 10.92
CA GLY A 41 5.94 12.61 9.88
C GLY A 41 5.39 11.21 9.62
N ALA A 42 4.99 10.47 10.66
CA ALA A 42 4.34 9.17 10.52
C ALA A 42 3.01 9.26 9.76
N LYS A 43 2.21 10.31 10.03
CA LYS A 43 0.94 10.56 9.34
C LYS A 43 1.16 10.81 7.84
N LEU A 44 2.14 11.65 7.48
CA LEU A 44 2.47 11.91 6.09
C LEU A 44 2.88 10.63 5.34
N ASP A 45 3.78 9.83 5.91
CA ASP A 45 4.19 8.56 5.26
C ASP A 45 3.05 7.53 5.18
N LEU A 46 2.11 7.53 6.14
CA LEU A 46 0.92 6.68 6.03
C LEU A 46 -0.07 7.16 4.99
N MET A 47 -0.21 8.47 4.77
CA MET A 47 -1.05 8.98 3.67
C MET A 47 -0.52 8.47 2.32
N ASP A 48 0.80 8.56 2.12
CA ASP A 48 1.46 8.01 0.94
C ASP A 48 1.24 6.49 0.83
N ALA A 49 1.46 5.74 1.92
CA ALA A 49 1.24 4.30 1.95
C ALA A 49 -0.20 3.93 1.58
N ARG A 50 -1.17 4.69 2.08
CA ARG A 50 -2.60 4.50 1.84
C ARG A 50 -2.95 4.73 0.38
N GLN A 51 -2.41 5.78 -0.24
CA GLN A 51 -2.63 6.03 -1.67
C GLN A 51 -2.06 4.89 -2.52
N LEU A 52 -0.82 4.49 -2.25
CA LEU A 52 -0.15 3.41 -2.97
C LEU A 52 -0.90 2.08 -2.87
N ILE A 53 -1.41 1.72 -1.68
CA ILE A 53 -2.16 0.47 -1.51
C ILE A 53 -3.53 0.52 -2.18
N GLN A 54 -4.19 1.68 -2.22
CA GLN A 54 -5.44 1.87 -2.95
C GLN A 54 -5.24 1.70 -4.45
N GLU A 55 -4.16 2.25 -5.01
CA GLU A 55 -3.77 2.04 -6.41
C GLU A 55 -3.47 0.56 -6.69
N ALA A 56 -2.74 -0.13 -5.79
CA ALA A 56 -2.50 -1.57 -5.93
C ALA A 56 -3.82 -2.38 -5.94
N LEU A 57 -4.79 -2.01 -5.10
CA LEU A 57 -6.12 -2.64 -5.05
C LEU A 57 -6.97 -2.35 -6.29
N GLN A 58 -6.76 -1.23 -6.99
CA GLN A 58 -7.38 -1.00 -8.29
C GLN A 58 -6.80 -1.96 -9.34
N LYS A 59 -5.48 -2.21 -9.32
CA LYS A 59 -4.82 -3.17 -10.22
C LYS A 59 -5.23 -4.61 -9.94
N VAL A 60 -5.35 -5.01 -8.66
CA VAL A 60 -5.95 -6.29 -8.23
C VAL A 60 -7.32 -6.49 -8.88
N ARG A 61 -8.20 -5.47 -8.79
CA ARG A 61 -9.56 -5.52 -9.35
C ARG A 61 -9.53 -5.65 -10.88
N ALA A 62 -8.63 -4.92 -11.55
CA ALA A 62 -8.46 -5.02 -13.01
C ALA A 62 -7.95 -6.41 -13.45
N LEU A 63 -7.19 -7.11 -12.59
CA LEU A 63 -6.71 -8.48 -12.81
C LEU A 63 -7.74 -9.56 -12.42
N GLY A 64 -8.87 -9.20 -11.82
CA GLY A 64 -9.87 -10.15 -11.32
C GLY A 64 -9.40 -10.94 -10.08
N GLU A 65 -8.40 -10.44 -9.36
CA GLU A 65 -7.83 -11.10 -8.19
C GLU A 65 -8.55 -10.75 -6.88
N ARG A 66 -8.33 -11.57 -5.84
CA ARG A 66 -8.86 -11.29 -4.49
C ARG A 66 -8.09 -10.18 -3.75
N GLY A 67 -6.79 -10.05 -4.00
CA GLY A 67 -5.92 -9.04 -3.37
C GLY A 67 -5.75 -9.16 -1.86
N VAL A 68 -5.64 -10.40 -1.34
CA VAL A 68 -5.54 -10.66 0.10
C VAL A 68 -4.34 -9.93 0.71
N SER A 69 -3.19 -9.96 0.04
CA SER A 69 -1.97 -9.27 0.50
C SER A 69 -2.18 -7.76 0.59
N GLU A 70 -2.78 -7.15 -0.44
CA GLU A 70 -3.01 -5.72 -0.47
C GLU A 70 -3.99 -5.26 0.60
N ARG A 71 -5.03 -6.06 0.88
CA ARG A 71 -5.99 -5.80 1.95
C ARG A 71 -5.34 -5.87 3.33
N THR A 72 -4.49 -6.88 3.58
CA THR A 72 -3.75 -6.96 4.85
C THR A 72 -2.88 -5.73 5.08
N ILE A 73 -2.19 -5.25 4.05
CA ILE A 73 -1.38 -4.02 4.15
C ILE A 73 -2.27 -2.80 4.40
N GLN A 74 -3.43 -2.72 3.73
CA GLN A 74 -4.40 -1.67 3.99
C GLN A 74 -4.88 -1.69 5.45
N ASP A 75 -5.23 -2.86 5.99
CA ASP A 75 -5.67 -3.01 7.38
C ASP A 75 -4.57 -2.58 8.36
N ASP A 76 -3.31 -2.95 8.12
CA ASP A 76 -2.17 -2.51 8.93
C ASP A 76 -1.97 -0.98 8.90
N ILE A 77 -2.12 -0.36 7.71
CA ILE A 77 -2.04 1.09 7.51
C ILE A 77 -3.13 1.79 8.34
N GLU A 78 -4.38 1.33 8.25
CA GLU A 78 -5.50 1.89 9.01
C GLU A 78 -5.33 1.66 10.52
N ALA A 79 -4.78 0.51 10.93
CA ALA A 79 -4.48 0.24 12.33
C ALA A 79 -3.42 1.20 12.89
N LEU A 80 -2.34 1.46 12.15
CA LEU A 80 -1.34 2.44 12.56
C LEU A 80 -1.90 3.88 12.54
N TRP A 81 -2.73 4.20 11.56
CA TRP A 81 -3.40 5.51 11.47
C TRP A 81 -4.24 5.79 12.71
N ARG A 82 -5.07 4.84 13.15
CA ARG A 82 -5.87 4.96 14.37
C ARG A 82 -4.99 5.17 15.61
N LYS A 83 -3.84 4.50 15.69
CA LYS A 83 -2.89 4.69 16.80
C LYS A 83 -2.29 6.09 16.82
N ILE A 84 -1.98 6.67 15.65
CA ILE A 84 -1.48 8.05 15.55
C ILE A 84 -2.55 9.05 16.00
N LEU A 85 -3.80 8.87 15.56
CA LEU A 85 -4.90 9.77 15.94
C LEU A 85 -5.17 9.82 17.44
N ILE A 86 -4.84 8.76 18.20
CA ILE A 86 -4.98 8.74 19.66
C ILE A 86 -3.83 9.50 20.36
N LYS A 87 -2.72 9.74 19.64
CA LYS A 87 -1.51 10.39 20.17
C LYS A 87 -1.38 11.87 19.77
N GLU A 88 -2.22 12.33 18.86
CA GLU A 88 -2.39 13.73 18.44
C GLU A 88 -3.37 14.44 19.38
#